data_AF-A0A381W849-F1
#
_entry.id   AF-A0A381W849-F1
#
_cell.length_a   1.000
_cell.length_b   1.000
_cell.length_c   1.000
_cell.angle_alpha   90.00
_cell.angle_beta   90.00
_cell.angle_gamma   90.00
#
_symmetry.space_group_name_H-M   'P 1'
#
loop_
_entity.id
_entity.type
_entity.pdbx_description
1 polymer ?
#
loop_
_entity_poly.entity_id
_entity_poly.type
_entity_poly.pdbx_seq_one_letter_code
_entity_poly.pdbx_strand_id
1 'polypeptide(L)'
;VNILGIAGAIGWDGNWSMINDVDYWVHGSGATLFIDGELKNALSEERLTRIKYDGRYPENAIEKILTDNDLTNEDVDVVAYVSGAVLLCYALKLRGYLTTRLKQLFPNARIITVDHHVAHAAASFLTSEFEEANVFTFDGAGDFHPDQQWDAPKLNNTSFYNASRIKDKTLTNVHNTYINEAGTNSFGGVYSEYSIMIYEMKVNGVIPSEEDVDQVTENYTQIMKKVLNIHSFSDFVDITNYKSNIEDDIYDNPKLRETYPGKIMGLSAYGNHENIDAPDIYELTFDEDDFPIIEVIKDTKIHIIQNSKDYLPEDLADWLQYNFEKYLLLLLKNIPKEFKKEKLCLGGGCALNILANSKIISEGIYEDVHVNTAPNDDGLSFGAAAWAASQMEEDLVLPLNQGCLGGSYSDEYIKTCLENYKE
;
A
#
# COMPACT_ATOMS: atom_id res chain seq x y z
N VAL A 1 -18.32 19.63 6.35
CA VAL A 1 -17.74 18.85 7.46
C VAL A 1 -16.22 18.83 7.33
N ASN A 2 -15.48 18.91 8.44
CA ASN A 2 -14.02 18.76 8.49
C ASN A 2 -13.63 17.29 8.65
N ILE A 3 -13.08 16.69 7.59
CA ILE A 3 -12.76 15.26 7.52
C ILE A 3 -11.25 15.09 7.38
N LEU A 4 -10.62 14.44 8.36
CA LEU A 4 -9.19 14.13 8.39
C LEU A 4 -8.97 12.63 8.11
N GLY A 5 -8.38 12.32 6.97
CA GLY A 5 -7.86 10.98 6.67
C GLY A 5 -6.49 10.77 7.29
N ILE A 6 -6.26 9.61 7.89
CA ILE A 6 -4.99 9.25 8.55
C ILE A 6 -4.58 7.84 8.13
N ALA A 7 -3.33 7.70 7.70
CA ALA A 7 -2.65 6.41 7.50
C ALA A 7 -1.31 6.42 8.25
N GLY A 8 -0.97 5.31 8.91
CA GLY A 8 0.24 5.18 9.72
C GLY A 8 -0.02 4.39 11.00
N ALA A 9 1.04 4.05 11.73
CA ALA A 9 0.94 3.34 13.00
C ALA A 9 0.32 4.21 14.10
N ILE A 10 -0.48 3.61 14.97
CA ILE A 10 -0.99 4.25 16.19
C ILE A 10 -0.60 3.41 17.39
N GLY A 11 0.04 4.05 18.37
CA GLY A 11 0.42 3.40 19.62
C GLY A 11 1.73 2.63 19.55
N TRP A 12 2.55 2.79 18.50
CA TRP A 12 3.90 2.25 18.40
C TRP A 12 4.69 3.02 17.32
N ASP A 13 6.00 2.75 17.22
CA ASP A 13 6.91 3.48 16.32
C ASP A 13 6.72 3.19 14.83
N GLY A 14 5.96 2.17 14.44
CA GLY A 14 5.45 1.92 13.08
C GLY A 14 6.48 1.61 11.98
N ASN A 15 7.70 2.10 12.13
CA ASN A 15 8.84 1.75 11.31
C ASN A 15 9.27 0.29 11.58
N TRP A 16 10.29 -0.19 10.87
CA TRP A 16 10.75 -1.56 11.03
C TRP A 16 11.12 -1.82 12.50
N SER A 17 10.32 -2.67 13.15
CA SER A 17 10.40 -2.97 14.57
C SER A 17 10.25 -4.46 14.82
N MET A 18 11.21 -5.02 15.55
CA MET A 18 11.11 -6.37 16.10
C MET A 18 10.38 -6.34 17.44
N ILE A 19 9.14 -6.82 17.49
CA ILE A 19 8.36 -6.94 18.73
C ILE A 19 8.14 -8.42 19.02
N ASN A 20 8.80 -8.95 20.07
CA ASN A 20 8.77 -10.37 20.47
C ASN A 20 9.20 -11.34 19.34
N ASP A 21 10.31 -11.04 18.65
CA ASP A 21 10.85 -11.84 17.55
C ASP A 21 9.95 -11.89 16.30
N VAL A 22 9.14 -10.84 16.10
CA VAL A 22 8.28 -10.66 14.93
C VAL A 22 8.55 -9.30 14.31
N ASP A 23 8.82 -9.29 13.01
CA ASP A 23 8.97 -8.07 12.25
C ASP A 23 7.62 -7.43 11.96
N TYR A 24 7.49 -6.17 12.34
CA TYR A 24 6.37 -5.33 11.95
C TYR A 24 6.90 -4.10 11.23
N TRP A 25 6.26 -3.75 10.11
CA TRP A 25 6.61 -2.56 9.34
C TRP A 25 5.35 -1.96 8.71
N VAL A 26 5.09 -0.70 9.04
CA VAL A 26 4.16 0.18 8.35
C VAL A 26 4.99 1.16 7.52
N HIS A 27 4.49 1.54 6.36
CA HIS A 27 5.12 2.54 5.51
C HIS A 27 4.08 3.45 4.87
N GLY A 28 4.53 4.61 4.39
CA GLY A 28 3.68 5.55 3.66
C GLY A 28 2.69 6.30 4.55
N SER A 29 3.08 6.64 5.78
CA SER A 29 2.20 7.40 6.65
C SER A 29 1.95 8.82 6.14
N GLY A 30 0.76 9.33 6.42
CA GLY A 30 0.34 10.65 5.97
C GLY A 30 -1.06 11.04 6.42
N ALA A 31 -1.40 12.29 6.13
CA ALA A 31 -2.69 12.86 6.46
C ALA A 31 -3.30 13.62 5.29
N THR A 32 -4.63 13.63 5.20
CA THR A 32 -5.40 14.34 4.17
C THR A 32 -6.59 15.07 4.80
N LEU A 33 -6.83 16.32 4.41
CA LEU A 33 -7.94 17.11 4.92
C LEU A 33 -8.93 17.49 3.82
N PHE A 34 -10.21 17.19 4.07
CA PHE A 34 -11.34 17.76 3.36
C PHE A 34 -12.10 18.74 4.28
N ILE A 35 -12.54 19.86 3.73
CA ILE A 35 -13.43 20.82 4.39
C ILE A 35 -14.64 21.01 3.46
N ASP A 36 -15.84 20.67 3.95
CA ASP A 36 -17.09 20.85 3.21
C ASP A 36 -17.06 20.25 1.79
N GLY A 37 -16.52 19.03 1.68
CA GLY A 37 -16.38 18.32 0.39
C GLY A 37 -15.20 18.78 -0.48
N GLU A 38 -14.48 19.83 -0.10
CA GLU A 38 -13.30 20.33 -0.83
C GLU A 38 -11.99 19.76 -0.28
N LEU A 39 -11.17 19.18 -1.14
CA LEU A 39 -9.84 18.70 -0.79
C LEU A 39 -8.91 19.90 -0.55
N LYS A 40 -8.40 20.04 0.67
CA LYS A 40 -7.48 21.12 1.05
C LYS A 40 -6.02 20.71 0.92
N ASN A 41 -5.65 19.59 1.54
CA ASN A 41 -4.27 19.12 1.55
C ASN A 41 -4.20 17.60 1.64
N ALA A 42 -3.10 17.04 1.16
CA ALA A 42 -2.66 15.67 1.37
C ALA A 42 -1.13 15.66 1.49
N LEU A 43 -0.59 15.13 2.59
CA LEU A 43 0.84 15.22 2.89
C LEU A 43 1.34 13.93 3.54
N SER A 44 2.41 13.39 2.96
CA SER A 44 3.15 12.25 3.52
C SER A 44 4.13 12.69 4.61
N GLU A 45 4.21 11.94 5.69
CA GLU A 45 5.04 12.23 6.86
C GLU A 45 6.53 12.28 6.50
N GLU A 46 6.99 11.39 5.63
CA GLU A 46 8.38 11.32 5.17
C GLU A 46 8.90 12.62 4.53
N ARG A 47 8.00 13.47 4.00
CA ARG A 47 8.37 14.76 3.40
C ARG A 47 8.85 15.75 4.47
N LEU A 48 8.32 15.63 5.68
CA LEU A 48 8.63 16.47 6.83
C LEU A 48 9.72 15.85 7.70
N THR A 49 9.61 14.56 8.01
CA THR A 49 10.57 13.85 8.88
C THR A 49 11.89 13.54 8.18
N ARG A 50 11.89 13.54 6.84
CA ARG A 50 13.03 13.15 5.98
C ARG A 50 13.42 11.68 6.10
N ILE A 51 12.60 10.88 6.78
CA ILE A 51 12.77 9.45 6.95
C ILE A 51 11.93 8.76 5.86
N LYS A 52 12.59 8.19 4.85
CA LYS A 52 11.96 7.57 3.68
C LYS A 52 11.07 6.40 4.09
N TYR A 53 9.81 6.33 3.70
CA TYR A 53 8.83 5.34 4.16
C TYR A 53 8.56 5.39 5.66
N ASP A 54 8.46 6.59 6.22
CA ASP A 54 8.03 6.75 7.60
C ASP A 54 6.68 6.05 7.81
N GLY A 55 6.64 5.13 8.77
CA GLY A 55 5.45 4.36 9.14
C GLY A 55 4.75 4.89 10.38
N ARG A 56 5.33 5.90 11.04
CA ARG A 56 4.82 6.44 12.31
C ARG A 56 3.45 7.07 12.17
N TYR A 57 2.84 7.31 13.32
CA TYR A 57 1.73 8.25 13.40
C TYR A 57 2.14 9.58 12.73
N PRO A 58 1.38 10.09 11.75
CA PRO A 58 1.80 11.22 10.93
C PRO A 58 1.57 12.57 11.64
N GLU A 59 2.22 12.75 12.79
CA GLU A 59 2.04 13.92 13.67
C GLU A 59 2.39 15.22 12.96
N ASN A 60 3.52 15.25 12.24
CA ASN A 60 3.98 16.47 11.57
C ASN A 60 3.05 16.82 10.40
N ALA A 61 2.59 15.83 9.64
CA ALA A 61 1.66 16.07 8.53
C ALA A 61 0.31 16.58 9.02
N ILE A 62 -0.22 16.00 10.11
CA ILE A 62 -1.48 16.45 10.73
C ILE A 62 -1.33 17.88 11.25
N GLU A 63 -0.32 18.16 12.05
CA GLU A 63 -0.09 19.50 12.62
C GLU A 63 0.01 20.55 11.52
N LYS A 64 0.79 20.25 10.47
CA LYS A 64 0.95 21.16 9.34
C LYS A 64 -0.36 21.43 8.61
N ILE A 65 -1.11 20.38 8.25
CA ILE A 65 -2.33 20.55 7.45
C ILE A 65 -3.42 21.30 8.25
N LEU A 66 -3.57 21.01 9.55
CA LEU A 66 -4.52 21.72 10.39
C LEU A 66 -4.11 23.18 10.56
N THR A 67 -2.82 23.46 10.82
CA THR A 67 -2.30 24.83 10.95
C THR A 67 -2.46 25.62 9.66
N ASP A 68 -2.16 25.03 8.49
CA ASP A 68 -2.30 25.68 7.18
C ASP A 68 -3.77 26.08 6.87
N ASN A 69 -4.75 25.52 7.60
CA ASN A 69 -6.19 25.79 7.44
C ASN A 69 -6.83 26.45 8.67
N ASP A 70 -6.03 27.00 9.60
CA ASP A 70 -6.51 27.64 10.84
C ASP A 70 -7.40 26.72 11.71
N LEU A 71 -7.12 25.41 11.71
CA LEU A 71 -7.83 24.40 12.49
C LEU A 71 -6.98 23.84 13.61
N THR A 72 -7.65 23.30 14.62
CA THR A 72 -7.08 22.47 15.68
C THR A 72 -7.68 21.08 15.64
N ASN A 73 -7.15 20.16 16.46
CA ASN A 73 -7.73 18.82 16.59
C ASN A 73 -9.19 18.83 17.09
N GLU A 74 -9.63 19.89 17.78
CA GLU A 74 -11.02 20.01 18.26
C GLU A 74 -11.99 20.37 17.12
N ASP A 75 -11.49 20.94 16.04
CA ASP A 75 -12.29 21.37 14.88
C ASP A 75 -12.52 20.23 13.87
N VAL A 76 -11.88 19.07 14.06
CA VAL A 76 -12.07 17.90 13.22
C VAL A 76 -13.39 17.21 13.58
N ASP A 77 -14.29 17.08 12.60
CA ASP A 77 -15.60 16.44 12.77
C ASP A 77 -15.53 14.93 12.58
N VAL A 78 -14.64 14.46 11.69
CA VAL A 78 -14.47 13.04 11.37
C VAL A 78 -13.00 12.71 11.18
N VAL A 79 -12.55 11.62 11.79
CA VAL A 79 -11.27 10.99 11.48
C VAL A 79 -11.53 9.69 10.72
N ALA A 80 -11.02 9.60 9.49
CA ALA A 80 -11.05 8.42 8.66
C ALA A 80 -9.69 7.72 8.69
N TYR A 81 -9.56 6.70 9.53
CA TYR A 81 -8.31 5.99 9.74
C TYR A 81 -8.24 4.71 8.89
N VAL A 82 -7.13 4.51 8.18
CA VAL A 82 -6.89 3.26 7.44
C VAL A 82 -6.33 2.19 8.37
N SER A 83 -7.04 1.07 8.42
CA SER A 83 -6.54 -0.14 9.08
C SER A 83 -5.38 -0.71 8.26
N GLY A 84 -4.18 -0.74 8.83
CA GLY A 84 -3.00 -1.23 8.12
C GLY A 84 -2.96 -2.76 8.03
N ALA A 85 -2.35 -3.28 6.96
CA ALA A 85 -2.13 -4.70 6.66
C ALA A 85 -1.16 -5.44 7.63
N VAL A 86 -0.92 -4.88 8.81
CA VAL A 86 0.05 -5.35 9.80
C VAL A 86 -0.68 -5.96 10.98
N LEU A 87 -0.26 -7.16 11.40
CA LEU A 87 -0.95 -7.93 12.45
C LEU A 87 -1.13 -7.15 13.76
N LEU A 88 -0.12 -6.37 14.17
CA LEU A 88 -0.22 -5.54 15.36
C LEU A 88 -1.31 -4.46 15.22
N CYS A 89 -1.42 -3.81 14.06
CA CYS A 89 -2.48 -2.84 13.79
C CYS A 89 -3.87 -3.47 13.90
N TYR A 90 -4.04 -4.68 13.36
CA TYR A 90 -5.28 -5.44 13.49
C TYR A 90 -5.62 -5.78 14.94
N ALA A 91 -4.65 -6.26 15.72
CA ALA A 91 -4.84 -6.58 17.13
C ALA A 91 -5.24 -5.34 17.96
N LEU A 92 -4.62 -4.18 17.70
CA LEU A 92 -4.95 -2.91 18.36
C LEU A 92 -6.34 -2.40 17.96
N LYS A 93 -6.75 -2.59 16.70
CA LYS A 93 -8.10 -2.29 16.19
C LYS A 93 -9.16 -3.08 16.92
N LEU A 94 -9.02 -4.42 16.96
CA LEU A 94 -9.98 -5.32 17.60
C LEU A 94 -10.18 -5.02 19.09
N ARG A 95 -9.14 -4.53 19.76
CA ARG A 95 -9.19 -4.16 21.19
C ARG A 95 -9.75 -2.77 21.45
N GLY A 96 -10.11 -2.01 20.41
CA GLY A 96 -10.61 -0.65 20.53
C GLY A 96 -9.54 0.38 20.94
N TYR A 97 -8.26 -0.01 21.00
CA TYR A 97 -7.16 0.88 21.36
C TYR A 97 -7.03 2.03 20.37
N LEU A 98 -7.08 1.72 19.06
CA LEU A 98 -6.98 2.74 17.99
C LEU A 98 -8.06 3.82 18.13
N THR A 99 -9.31 3.39 18.27
CA THR A 99 -10.46 4.30 18.45
C THR A 99 -10.31 5.15 19.70
N THR A 100 -9.89 4.54 20.81
CA THR A 100 -9.66 5.24 22.08
C THR A 100 -8.57 6.30 21.95
N ARG A 101 -7.44 5.94 21.32
CA ARG A 101 -6.31 6.85 21.13
C ARG A 101 -6.65 8.00 20.19
N LEU A 102 -7.30 7.72 19.07
CA LEU A 102 -7.75 8.77 18.15
C LEU A 102 -8.80 9.67 18.79
N LYS A 103 -9.69 9.14 19.64
CA LYS A 103 -10.63 9.98 20.41
C LYS A 103 -9.96 10.87 21.45
N GLN A 104 -8.83 10.47 22.02
CA GLN A 104 -8.05 11.34 22.91
C GLN A 104 -7.39 12.48 22.12
N LEU A 105 -6.91 12.19 20.90
CA LEU A 105 -6.25 13.18 20.04
C LEU A 105 -7.26 14.14 19.39
N PHE A 106 -8.44 13.64 19.02
CA PHE A 106 -9.53 14.36 18.33
C PHE A 106 -10.85 14.18 19.10
N PRO A 107 -11.07 14.95 20.19
CA PRO A 107 -12.17 14.71 21.12
C PRO A 107 -13.56 14.81 20.47
N ASN A 108 -13.73 15.77 19.56
CA ASN A 108 -15.01 16.04 18.89
C ASN A 108 -15.25 15.13 17.68
N ALA A 109 -14.19 14.56 17.10
CA ALA A 109 -14.27 13.83 15.83
C ALA A 109 -14.95 12.46 15.95
N ARG A 110 -15.90 12.15 15.07
CA ARG A 110 -16.35 10.76 14.88
C ARG A 110 -15.22 9.95 14.24
N ILE A 111 -14.83 8.85 14.88
CA ILE A 111 -13.79 7.96 14.34
C ILE A 111 -14.43 6.90 13.46
N ILE A 112 -13.97 6.76 12.23
CA ILE A 112 -14.32 5.67 11.32
C ILE A 112 -13.06 4.98 10.84
N THR A 113 -13.14 3.65 10.63
CA THR A 113 -12.06 2.86 10.07
C THR A 113 -12.39 2.51 8.63
N VAL A 114 -11.43 2.72 7.72
CA VAL A 114 -11.54 2.37 6.31
C VAL A 114 -10.62 1.18 6.05
N ASP A 115 -11.12 0.21 5.27
CA ASP A 115 -10.35 -0.94 4.81
C ASP A 115 -9.25 -0.50 3.85
N HIS A 116 -8.07 -1.13 3.93
CA HIS A 116 -6.87 -0.78 3.15
C HIS A 116 -7.14 -0.76 1.64
N HIS A 117 -7.81 -1.80 1.10
CA HIS A 117 -8.12 -1.87 -0.33
C HIS A 117 -9.29 -0.96 -0.71
N VAL A 118 -10.25 -0.73 0.20
CA VAL A 118 -11.28 0.30 -0.02
C VAL A 118 -10.66 1.69 -0.13
N ALA A 119 -9.65 2.01 0.69
CA ALA A 119 -8.92 3.27 0.59
C ALA A 119 -8.20 3.40 -0.76
N HIS A 120 -7.49 2.36 -1.23
CA HIS A 120 -6.90 2.33 -2.58
C HIS A 120 -7.95 2.49 -3.68
N ALA A 121 -9.08 1.80 -3.56
CA ALA A 121 -10.15 1.86 -4.55
C ALA A 121 -10.82 3.25 -4.59
N ALA A 122 -11.02 3.86 -3.42
CA ALA A 122 -11.56 5.22 -3.31
C ALA A 122 -10.57 6.25 -3.87
N ALA A 123 -9.28 6.15 -3.54
CA ALA A 123 -8.25 7.05 -4.03
C ALA A 123 -8.18 7.05 -5.56
N SER A 124 -8.26 5.87 -6.17
CA SER A 124 -8.24 5.71 -7.64
C SER A 124 -9.56 6.15 -8.28
N PHE A 125 -10.70 5.60 -7.90
CA PHE A 125 -11.97 5.90 -8.57
C PHE A 125 -12.45 7.33 -8.33
N LEU A 126 -12.39 7.85 -7.10
CA LEU A 126 -12.95 9.17 -6.79
C LEU A 126 -12.12 10.31 -7.41
N THR A 127 -10.88 10.05 -7.81
CA THR A 127 -10.05 10.98 -8.59
C THR A 127 -10.19 10.81 -10.09
N SER A 128 -10.77 9.70 -10.56
CA SER A 128 -11.06 9.48 -11.97
C SER A 128 -12.25 10.33 -12.42
N GLU A 129 -12.25 10.80 -13.67
CA GLU A 129 -13.42 11.46 -14.28
C GLU A 129 -14.47 10.43 -14.76
N PHE A 130 -14.33 9.16 -14.37
CA PHE A 130 -15.19 8.08 -14.86
C PHE A 130 -16.53 8.04 -14.13
N GLU A 131 -17.61 7.86 -14.89
CA GLU A 131 -18.96 7.64 -14.35
C GLU A 131 -19.12 6.22 -13.80
N GLU A 132 -18.60 5.22 -14.51
CA GLU A 132 -18.50 3.82 -14.08
C GLU A 132 -17.13 3.25 -14.45
N ALA A 133 -16.59 2.38 -13.59
CA ALA A 133 -15.34 1.68 -13.85
C ALA A 133 -15.26 0.37 -13.06
N ASN A 134 -14.46 -0.57 -13.56
CA ASN A 134 -13.86 -1.57 -12.69
C ASN A 134 -12.76 -0.89 -11.86
N VAL A 135 -12.57 -1.31 -10.62
CA VAL A 135 -11.44 -0.89 -9.79
C VAL A 135 -10.72 -2.13 -9.34
N PHE A 136 -9.43 -2.23 -9.68
CA PHE A 136 -8.59 -3.34 -9.26
C PHE A 136 -7.51 -2.81 -8.32
N THR A 137 -7.53 -3.27 -7.07
CA THR A 137 -6.53 -2.94 -6.07
C THR A 137 -5.63 -4.15 -5.85
N PHE A 138 -4.34 -3.99 -6.16
CA PHE A 138 -3.34 -5.04 -6.09
C PHE A 138 -2.06 -4.45 -5.50
N ASP A 139 -1.66 -5.00 -4.37
CA ASP A 139 -0.64 -4.43 -3.49
C ASP A 139 0.32 -5.53 -2.97
N GLY A 140 1.12 -5.23 -1.96
CA GLY A 140 1.79 -6.26 -1.16
C GLY A 140 0.79 -7.08 -0.35
N ALA A 141 -0.04 -6.40 0.45
CA ALA A 141 -1.14 -6.98 1.22
C ALA A 141 -2.12 -5.88 1.67
N GLY A 142 -3.35 -6.27 1.96
CA GLY A 142 -4.39 -5.43 2.55
C GLY A 142 -4.84 -5.92 3.92
N ASP A 143 -6.02 -5.48 4.34
CA ASP A 143 -6.57 -5.78 5.66
C ASP A 143 -6.80 -7.29 5.89
N PHE A 144 -6.81 -7.68 7.17
CA PHE A 144 -7.17 -9.05 7.53
C PHE A 144 -8.67 -9.33 7.30
N HIS A 145 -8.99 -10.55 6.88
CA HIS A 145 -10.36 -11.00 6.64
C HIS A 145 -11.25 -10.79 7.87
N PRO A 146 -12.47 -10.23 7.73
CA PRO A 146 -13.35 -9.92 8.86
C PRO A 146 -13.76 -11.17 9.67
N ASP A 147 -14.04 -12.29 9.01
CA ASP A 147 -14.33 -13.58 9.65
C ASP A 147 -13.09 -14.39 10.04
N GLN A 148 -12.02 -13.75 10.51
CA GLN A 148 -10.84 -14.46 11.00
C GLN A 148 -11.22 -15.50 12.08
N GLN A 149 -11.18 -16.78 11.70
CA GLN A 149 -11.18 -17.88 12.66
C GLN A 149 -9.74 -18.15 13.09
N TRP A 150 -9.57 -18.49 14.36
CA TRP A 150 -8.32 -18.52 15.13
C TRP A 150 -7.19 -19.42 14.60
N ASP A 151 -7.39 -20.14 13.49
CA ASP A 151 -6.47 -21.18 13.03
C ASP A 151 -5.48 -20.73 11.93
N ALA A 152 -5.81 -19.69 11.13
CA ALA A 152 -4.84 -19.01 10.26
C ALA A 152 -5.33 -17.61 9.80
N PRO A 153 -4.56 -16.52 9.99
CA PRO A 153 -4.96 -15.20 9.55
C PRO A 153 -5.00 -15.13 8.01
N LYS A 154 -6.10 -14.67 7.40
CA LYS A 154 -6.17 -14.40 5.96
C LYS A 154 -5.95 -12.91 5.71
N LEU A 155 -4.91 -12.55 4.97
CA LEU A 155 -4.64 -11.17 4.53
C LEU A 155 -5.22 -10.96 3.14
N ASN A 156 -5.96 -9.87 2.93
CA ASN A 156 -6.46 -9.52 1.62
C ASN A 156 -5.26 -9.31 0.66
N ASN A 157 -5.30 -9.94 -0.50
CA ASN A 157 -4.23 -9.91 -1.47
C ASN A 157 -4.54 -8.96 -2.63
N THR A 158 -5.70 -9.16 -3.24
CA THR A 158 -6.24 -8.27 -4.27
C THR A 158 -7.73 -8.13 -4.08
N SER A 159 -8.26 -6.96 -4.43
CA SER A 159 -9.70 -6.72 -4.44
C SER A 159 -10.14 -6.17 -5.78
N PHE A 160 -11.30 -6.63 -6.24
CA PHE A 160 -11.96 -6.16 -7.44
C PHE A 160 -13.30 -5.52 -7.09
N TYR A 161 -13.56 -4.33 -7.61
CA TYR A 161 -14.79 -3.59 -7.36
C TYR A 161 -15.44 -3.13 -8.66
N ASN A 162 -16.76 -2.99 -8.62
CA ASN A 162 -17.52 -2.21 -9.58
C ASN A 162 -17.87 -0.86 -8.94
N ALA A 163 -17.45 0.21 -9.59
CA ALA A 163 -17.63 1.57 -9.13
C ALA A 163 -18.61 2.34 -10.02
N SER A 164 -19.43 3.21 -9.41
CA SER A 164 -20.40 4.04 -10.13
C SER A 164 -20.65 5.35 -9.39
N ARG A 165 -20.58 6.48 -10.12
CA ARG A 165 -20.99 7.81 -9.64
C ARG A 165 -22.51 8.03 -9.75
N ILE A 166 -23.19 7.29 -10.63
CA ILE A 166 -24.62 7.48 -10.94
C ILE A 166 -25.53 7.05 -9.77
N LYS A 167 -25.03 6.20 -8.86
CA LYS A 167 -25.76 5.67 -7.70
C LYS A 167 -25.00 5.98 -6.40
N ASP A 168 -24.90 7.25 -6.01
CA ASP A 168 -24.32 7.66 -4.72
C ASP A 168 -22.83 7.31 -4.52
N LYS A 169 -22.01 7.37 -5.58
CA LYS A 169 -20.55 7.09 -5.52
C LYS A 169 -20.23 5.74 -4.87
N THR A 170 -20.87 4.66 -5.34
CA THR A 170 -20.69 3.32 -4.78
C THR A 170 -19.38 2.67 -5.20
N LEU A 171 -18.75 1.97 -4.25
CA LEU A 171 -17.71 0.97 -4.49
C LEU A 171 -18.26 -0.40 -4.06
N THR A 172 -18.74 -1.19 -5.02
CA THR A 172 -19.25 -2.54 -4.75
C THR A 172 -18.14 -3.55 -4.90
N ASN A 173 -17.75 -4.21 -3.80
CA ASN A 173 -16.78 -5.30 -3.85
C ASN A 173 -17.39 -6.50 -4.61
N VAL A 174 -16.64 -7.02 -5.57
CA VAL A 174 -17.05 -8.12 -6.44
C VAL A 174 -16.29 -9.39 -6.09
N HIS A 175 -14.98 -9.26 -5.87
CA HIS A 175 -14.11 -10.41 -5.62
C HIS A 175 -12.89 -9.98 -4.79
N ASN A 176 -12.43 -10.87 -3.91
CA ASN A 176 -11.16 -10.73 -3.19
C ASN A 176 -10.39 -12.06 -3.25
N THR A 177 -9.07 -11.99 -3.28
CA THR A 177 -8.19 -13.13 -3.01
C THR A 177 -7.45 -12.91 -1.68
N TYR A 178 -6.93 -13.97 -1.06
CA TYR A 178 -6.25 -13.87 0.24
C TYR A 178 -4.96 -14.68 0.29
N ILE A 179 -3.84 -14.10 0.73
CA ILE A 179 -2.45 -14.63 0.64
C ILE A 179 -2.28 -16.06 1.23
N ASN A 180 -3.12 -16.48 2.17
CA ASN A 180 -3.04 -17.78 2.84
C ASN A 180 -4.05 -18.81 2.31
N GLU A 181 -4.69 -18.54 1.18
CA GLU A 181 -5.43 -19.54 0.42
C GLU A 181 -4.44 -20.32 -0.46
N ALA A 182 -4.60 -21.64 -0.54
CA ALA A 182 -3.68 -22.46 -1.33
C ALA A 182 -3.69 -21.96 -2.78
N GLY A 183 -2.52 -21.55 -3.27
CA GLY A 183 -2.35 -21.06 -4.63
C GLY A 183 -2.28 -19.54 -4.77
N THR A 184 -2.68 -18.70 -3.82
CA THR A 184 -2.69 -17.24 -4.05
C THR A 184 -1.31 -16.57 -3.96
N ASN A 185 -0.90 -15.89 -5.02
CA ASN A 185 0.30 -15.05 -5.09
C ASN A 185 0.11 -13.64 -4.46
N SER A 186 1.13 -13.07 -3.81
CA SER A 186 1.24 -11.61 -3.62
C SER A 186 1.99 -10.97 -4.79
N PHE A 187 1.27 -10.32 -5.72
CA PHE A 187 1.89 -9.63 -6.87
C PHE A 187 3.03 -8.70 -6.43
N GLY A 188 2.76 -7.85 -5.43
CA GLY A 188 3.75 -6.91 -4.90
C GLY A 188 4.90 -7.61 -4.17
N GLY A 189 4.59 -8.64 -3.38
CA GLY A 189 5.58 -9.40 -2.62
C GLY A 189 6.58 -10.11 -3.54
N VAL A 190 6.08 -10.86 -4.53
CA VAL A 190 6.93 -11.60 -5.47
C VAL A 190 7.75 -10.66 -6.34
N TYR A 191 7.14 -9.60 -6.88
CA TYR A 191 7.89 -8.64 -7.70
C TYR A 191 9.01 -7.96 -6.87
N SER A 192 8.74 -7.65 -5.60
CA SER A 192 9.74 -7.07 -4.69
C SER A 192 10.86 -8.04 -4.34
N GLU A 193 10.53 -9.29 -4.05
CA GLU A 193 11.50 -10.34 -3.73
C GLU A 193 12.49 -10.57 -4.89
N TYR A 194 11.98 -10.81 -6.09
CA TYR A 194 12.84 -10.97 -7.26
C TYR A 194 13.61 -9.68 -7.58
N SER A 195 13.02 -8.50 -7.34
CA SER A 195 13.71 -7.24 -7.54
C SER A 195 14.94 -7.09 -6.63
N ILE A 196 14.85 -7.54 -5.37
CA ILE A 196 15.99 -7.57 -4.45
C ILE A 196 17.06 -8.50 -5.00
N MET A 197 16.70 -9.73 -5.38
CA MET A 197 17.65 -10.72 -5.92
C MET A 197 18.41 -10.19 -7.14
N ILE A 198 17.70 -9.58 -8.09
CA ILE A 198 18.29 -9.04 -9.33
C ILE A 198 19.17 -7.83 -9.03
N TYR A 199 18.74 -6.96 -8.10
CA TYR A 199 19.53 -5.79 -7.72
C TYR A 199 20.84 -6.19 -7.05
N GLU A 200 20.80 -7.15 -6.12
CA GLU A 200 21.99 -7.69 -5.46
C GLU A 200 22.94 -8.32 -6.49
N MET A 201 22.40 -9.06 -7.47
CA MET A 201 23.18 -9.58 -8.58
C MET A 201 23.86 -8.47 -9.38
N LYS A 202 23.13 -7.40 -9.68
CA LYS A 202 23.62 -6.28 -10.47
C LYS A 202 24.72 -5.50 -9.76
N VAL A 203 24.58 -5.28 -8.45
CA VAL A 203 25.48 -4.41 -7.68
C VAL A 203 26.66 -5.19 -7.12
N ASN A 204 26.42 -6.41 -6.63
CA ASN A 204 27.41 -7.20 -5.91
C ASN A 204 27.90 -8.43 -6.68
N GLY A 205 27.29 -8.76 -7.83
CA GLY A 205 27.67 -9.92 -8.64
C GLY A 205 27.23 -11.27 -8.04
N VAL A 206 26.31 -11.24 -7.07
CA VAL A 206 25.81 -12.42 -6.35
C VAL A 206 24.29 -12.38 -6.25
N ILE A 207 23.63 -13.53 -6.47
CA ILE A 207 22.25 -13.73 -6.02
C ILE A 207 22.31 -14.28 -4.58
N PRO A 208 21.53 -13.74 -3.62
CA PRO A 208 21.43 -14.28 -2.26
C PRO A 208 21.12 -15.78 -2.27
N SER A 209 21.74 -16.55 -1.38
CA SER A 209 21.56 -18.01 -1.33
C SER A 209 20.22 -18.40 -0.70
N GLU A 210 19.79 -19.65 -0.91
CA GLU A 210 18.54 -20.20 -0.32
C GLU A 210 18.52 -20.10 1.21
N GLU A 211 19.68 -20.19 1.87
CA GLU A 211 19.84 -20.03 3.33
C GLU A 211 19.68 -18.57 3.82
N ASP A 212 19.81 -17.57 2.93
CA ASP A 212 19.66 -16.15 3.27
C ASP A 212 18.19 -15.67 3.22
N VAL A 213 17.26 -16.50 2.73
CA VAL A 213 15.88 -16.07 2.41
C VAL A 213 14.80 -16.83 3.20
N ASP A 214 15.12 -17.95 3.87
CA ASP A 214 14.12 -18.75 4.59
C ASP A 214 14.34 -18.80 6.11
N GLN A 215 13.73 -17.84 6.82
CA GLN A 215 13.46 -17.99 8.26
C GLN A 215 12.21 -17.22 8.75
N VAL A 216 11.11 -17.18 8.00
CA VAL A 216 9.93 -16.38 8.42
C VAL A 216 8.62 -17.18 8.53
N THR A 217 8.47 -18.31 7.86
CA THR A 217 7.12 -18.88 7.65
C THR A 217 6.62 -19.85 8.73
N GLU A 218 7.50 -20.46 9.55
CA GLU A 218 7.08 -21.54 10.48
C GLU A 218 6.69 -21.06 11.90
N ASN A 219 6.79 -19.75 12.16
CA ASN A 219 6.58 -19.17 13.50
C ASN A 219 5.22 -18.47 13.66
N TYR A 220 4.46 -18.25 12.58
CA TYR A 220 3.27 -17.38 12.54
C TYR A 220 2.11 -17.84 13.45
N THR A 221 1.74 -19.13 13.48
CA THR A 221 0.63 -19.59 14.34
C THR A 221 0.97 -19.53 15.84
N GLN A 222 2.23 -19.72 16.21
CA GLN A 222 2.69 -19.57 17.60
C GLN A 222 2.87 -18.11 17.99
N ILE A 223 3.31 -17.26 17.05
CA ILE A 223 3.31 -15.80 17.17
C ILE A 223 1.89 -15.27 17.38
N MET A 224 0.93 -15.70 16.56
CA MET A 224 -0.49 -15.37 16.69
C MET A 224 -1.00 -15.77 18.07
N LYS A 225 -0.73 -17.01 18.50
CA LYS A 225 -1.08 -17.45 19.84
C LYS A 225 -0.37 -16.67 20.92
N LYS A 226 0.87 -16.18 20.77
CA LYS A 226 1.53 -15.32 21.77
C LYS A 226 0.96 -13.91 21.80
N VAL A 227 0.84 -13.23 20.65
CA VAL A 227 0.25 -11.88 20.52
C VAL A 227 -1.20 -11.87 21.04
N LEU A 228 -1.94 -12.95 20.76
CA LEU A 228 -3.28 -13.14 21.29
C LEU A 228 -3.25 -13.59 22.76
N ASN A 229 -2.49 -14.64 23.18
CA ASN A 229 -2.31 -15.16 24.58
C ASN A 229 -1.56 -14.23 25.53
N ILE A 230 -1.13 -13.03 25.15
CA ILE A 230 -1.00 -11.95 26.12
C ILE A 230 -2.44 -11.60 26.57
N HIS A 231 -3.00 -12.51 27.36
CA HIS A 231 -4.32 -12.51 27.99
C HIS A 231 -4.24 -11.89 29.39
N SER A 232 -3.24 -11.04 29.62
CA SER A 232 -3.13 -10.17 30.78
C SER A 232 -2.67 -8.77 30.36
N PHE A 233 -3.26 -8.22 29.29
CA PHE A 233 -3.27 -6.78 29.13
C PHE A 233 -4.32 -6.23 30.10
N SER A 234 -3.94 -6.11 31.38
CA SER A 234 -4.69 -5.32 32.35
C SER A 234 -4.70 -3.87 31.86
N ASP A 235 -5.88 -3.38 31.47
CA ASP A 235 -6.37 -2.00 31.18
C ASP A 235 -5.44 -0.88 30.64
N PHE A 236 -4.13 -0.93 30.75
CA PHE A 236 -3.20 0.06 30.20
C PHE A 236 -1.83 -0.60 29.99
N VAL A 237 -1.59 -1.21 28.82
CA VAL A 237 -0.23 -1.24 28.28
C VAL A 237 -0.17 -0.17 27.22
N ASP A 238 0.40 0.95 27.64
CA ASP A 238 0.68 2.09 26.79
C ASP A 238 1.99 1.83 26.02
N ILE A 239 1.89 1.16 24.86
CA ILE A 239 3.01 1.03 23.91
C ILE A 239 3.23 2.31 23.09
N THR A 240 2.52 3.39 23.40
CA THR A 240 2.63 4.68 22.70
C THR A 240 4.04 5.29 22.77
N ASN A 241 4.89 4.80 23.68
CA ASN A 241 6.32 5.11 23.79
C ASN A 241 7.25 3.91 23.50
N TYR A 242 6.75 2.83 22.92
CA TYR A 242 7.60 1.74 22.44
C TYR A 242 8.42 2.27 21.27
N LYS A 243 9.70 2.51 21.55
CA LYS A 243 10.74 2.64 20.55
C LYS A 243 11.37 1.25 20.40
N SER A 244 11.44 0.74 19.18
CA SER A 244 12.22 -0.45 18.89
C SER A 244 13.65 -0.27 19.40
N ASN A 245 14.22 -1.35 19.93
CA ASN A 245 15.63 -1.42 20.31
C ASN A 245 16.56 -1.53 19.09
N ILE A 246 16.07 -1.18 17.91
CA ILE A 246 16.84 -1.20 16.67
C ILE A 246 17.63 0.10 16.64
N GLU A 247 18.96 -0.02 16.61
CA GLU A 247 19.89 1.12 16.59
C GLU A 247 19.44 2.18 15.56
N ASP A 248 19.60 3.46 15.92
CA ASP A 248 19.26 4.61 15.06
C ASP A 248 19.81 4.46 13.62
N ASP A 249 20.89 3.71 13.45
CA ASP A 249 21.50 3.36 12.17
C ASP A 249 20.53 2.70 11.16
N ILE A 250 19.49 1.94 11.55
CA ILE A 250 18.54 1.38 10.57
C ILE A 250 17.60 2.45 10.00
N TYR A 251 17.25 3.45 10.81
CA TYR A 251 16.39 4.55 10.40
C TYR A 251 17.10 5.51 9.45
N ASP A 252 18.39 5.70 9.68
CA ASP A 252 19.25 6.59 8.90
C ASP A 252 19.95 5.89 7.72
N ASN A 253 19.94 4.55 7.64
CA ASN A 253 20.62 3.82 6.57
C ASN A 253 19.79 3.76 5.29
N PRO A 254 20.16 4.51 4.23
CA PRO A 254 19.40 4.56 2.99
C PRO A 254 19.36 3.21 2.26
N LYS A 255 20.33 2.32 2.52
CA LYS A 255 20.39 0.98 1.92
C LYS A 255 19.26 0.08 2.41
N LEU A 256 18.83 0.23 3.66
CA LEU A 256 17.75 -0.59 4.23
C LEU A 256 16.35 -0.08 3.85
N ARG A 257 16.24 1.18 3.41
CA ARG A 257 15.01 1.80 2.86
C ARG A 257 15.07 1.93 1.32
N GLU A 258 15.93 1.15 0.69
CA GLU A 258 16.14 1.18 -0.76
C GLU A 258 14.93 0.63 -1.50
N THR A 259 14.63 1.21 -2.66
CA THR A 259 13.49 0.79 -3.49
C THR A 259 13.98 -0.01 -4.68
N TYR A 260 13.84 -1.32 -4.59
CA TYR A 260 14.23 -2.23 -5.65
C TYR A 260 13.23 -2.27 -6.82
N PRO A 261 11.90 -2.37 -6.59
CA PRO A 261 10.92 -2.59 -7.68
C PRO A 261 11.00 -1.58 -8.83
N GLY A 262 11.01 -0.28 -8.50
CA GLY A 262 11.08 0.77 -9.51
C GLY A 262 12.41 0.81 -10.27
N LYS A 263 13.52 0.47 -9.61
CA LYS A 263 14.84 0.38 -10.26
C LYS A 263 14.90 -0.81 -11.22
N ILE A 264 14.34 -1.95 -10.82
CA ILE A 264 14.30 -3.16 -11.67
C ILE A 264 13.34 -2.98 -12.84
N MET A 265 12.20 -2.29 -12.64
CA MET A 265 11.35 -1.84 -13.75
C MET A 265 12.10 -0.92 -14.73
N GLY A 266 13.03 -0.09 -14.24
CA GLY A 266 13.89 0.71 -15.12
C GLY A 266 15.00 -0.10 -15.80
N LEU A 267 15.52 -1.12 -15.12
CA LEU A 267 16.57 -2.01 -15.61
C LEU A 267 16.08 -2.95 -16.71
N SER A 268 14.80 -3.36 -16.66
CA SER A 268 14.19 -4.26 -17.65
C SER A 268 14.29 -3.73 -19.09
N ALA A 269 14.31 -2.42 -19.29
CA ALA A 269 14.48 -1.79 -20.60
C ALA A 269 15.82 -2.10 -21.29
N TYR A 270 16.79 -2.68 -20.58
CA TYR A 270 18.12 -3.05 -21.08
C TYR A 270 18.30 -4.56 -21.28
N GLY A 271 17.29 -5.35 -20.93
CA GLY A 271 17.36 -6.81 -21.02
C GLY A 271 16.68 -7.39 -22.25
N ASN A 272 16.81 -8.71 -22.38
CA ASN A 272 16.02 -9.54 -23.26
C ASN A 272 15.64 -10.84 -22.54
N HIS A 273 14.39 -10.95 -22.13
CA HIS A 273 13.85 -12.13 -21.44
C HIS A 273 13.93 -13.42 -22.27
N GLU A 274 14.09 -13.35 -23.59
CA GLU A 274 14.32 -14.55 -24.43
C GLU A 274 15.66 -15.25 -24.11
N ASN A 275 16.59 -14.57 -23.43
CA ASN A 275 17.85 -15.16 -22.97
C ASN A 275 17.69 -15.97 -21.67
N ILE A 276 16.51 -15.90 -21.01
CA ILE A 276 16.26 -16.58 -19.75
C ILE A 276 15.57 -17.92 -20.02
N ASP A 277 16.33 -19.01 -19.87
CA ASP A 277 15.80 -20.38 -19.91
C ASP A 277 15.27 -20.78 -18.52
N ALA A 278 14.10 -20.27 -18.15
CA ALA A 278 13.42 -20.56 -16.88
C ALA A 278 11.90 -20.70 -17.08
N PRO A 279 11.21 -21.50 -16.25
CA PRO A 279 9.75 -21.47 -16.20
C PRO A 279 9.23 -20.07 -15.84
N ASP A 280 7.97 -19.78 -16.15
CA ASP A 280 7.34 -18.54 -15.69
C ASP A 280 7.32 -18.46 -14.15
N ILE A 281 7.17 -17.25 -13.61
CA ILE A 281 7.03 -17.03 -12.17
C ILE A 281 5.64 -17.48 -11.69
N TYR A 282 4.66 -17.32 -12.56
CA TYR A 282 3.26 -17.50 -12.23
C TYR A 282 2.61 -18.58 -13.09
N GLU A 283 1.47 -19.07 -12.62
CA GLU A 283 0.46 -19.76 -13.43
C GLU A 283 -0.92 -19.15 -13.17
N LEU A 284 -1.86 -19.35 -14.08
CA LEU A 284 -3.23 -18.84 -13.99
C LEU A 284 -4.20 -20.01 -13.89
N THR A 285 -5.00 -20.05 -12.83
CA THR A 285 -6.01 -21.08 -12.57
C THR A 285 -7.40 -20.42 -12.57
N PHE A 286 -8.32 -20.92 -13.40
CA PHE A 286 -9.72 -20.45 -13.43
C PHE A 286 -10.65 -21.45 -14.13
N ASP A 287 -11.88 -21.53 -13.65
CA ASP A 287 -13.01 -22.15 -14.36
C ASP A 287 -13.76 -21.07 -15.17
N GLU A 288 -14.52 -21.46 -16.22
CA GLU A 288 -15.10 -20.50 -17.20
C GLU A 288 -15.95 -19.36 -16.58
N ASP A 289 -16.56 -19.59 -15.42
CA ASP A 289 -17.46 -18.65 -14.74
C ASP A 289 -16.83 -18.00 -13.48
N ASP A 290 -15.61 -18.38 -13.10
CA ASP A 290 -14.96 -17.92 -11.87
C ASP A 290 -13.92 -16.84 -12.12
N PHE A 291 -13.63 -16.04 -11.09
CA PHE A 291 -12.52 -15.09 -11.14
C PHE A 291 -11.19 -15.82 -11.26
N PRO A 292 -10.27 -15.34 -12.11
CA PRO A 292 -8.99 -15.99 -12.28
C PRO A 292 -8.07 -15.76 -11.09
N ILE A 293 -7.40 -16.84 -10.67
CA ILE A 293 -6.44 -16.87 -9.58
C ILE A 293 -5.04 -16.99 -10.18
N ILE A 294 -4.11 -16.19 -9.65
CA ILE A 294 -2.69 -16.26 -10.01
C ILE A 294 -1.93 -16.96 -8.90
N GLU A 295 -1.21 -18.01 -9.28
CA GLU A 295 -0.38 -18.80 -8.39
C GLU A 295 1.10 -18.64 -8.69
N VAL A 296 1.95 -18.76 -7.66
CA VAL A 296 3.40 -18.73 -7.81
C VAL A 296 3.92 -20.13 -8.06
N ILE A 297 4.67 -20.31 -9.14
CA ILE A 297 5.39 -21.54 -9.42
C ILE A 297 6.60 -21.60 -8.47
N LYS A 298 6.49 -22.39 -7.41
CA LYS A 298 7.46 -22.43 -6.30
C LYS A 298 8.89 -22.76 -6.75
N ASP A 299 9.03 -23.65 -7.71
CA ASP A 299 10.33 -24.13 -8.19
C ASP A 299 11.07 -23.09 -9.05
N THR A 300 10.38 -22.07 -9.58
CA THR A 300 10.98 -21.05 -10.44
C THR A 300 12.06 -20.27 -9.72
N LYS A 301 11.86 -19.90 -8.45
CA LYS A 301 12.86 -19.17 -7.67
C LYS A 301 14.13 -19.99 -7.48
N ILE A 302 13.98 -21.27 -7.13
CA ILE A 302 15.10 -22.21 -6.94
C ILE A 302 15.89 -22.33 -8.25
N HIS A 303 15.20 -22.47 -9.37
CA HIS A 303 15.83 -22.51 -10.70
C HIS A 303 16.66 -21.26 -11.00
N ILE A 304 16.11 -20.06 -10.73
CA ILE A 304 16.84 -18.80 -10.94
C ILE A 304 18.09 -18.72 -10.05
N ILE A 305 18.00 -19.10 -8.78
CA ILE A 305 19.17 -19.09 -7.88
C ILE A 305 20.26 -20.03 -8.39
N GLN A 306 19.90 -21.26 -8.78
CA GLN A 306 20.84 -22.29 -9.22
C GLN A 306 21.53 -21.95 -10.55
N ASN A 307 20.82 -21.29 -11.47
CA ASN A 307 21.32 -20.95 -12.81
C ASN A 307 21.72 -19.47 -12.94
N SER A 308 21.77 -18.72 -11.84
CA SER A 308 22.03 -17.29 -11.79
C SER A 308 23.28 -16.83 -12.57
N LYS A 309 24.32 -17.67 -12.65
CA LYS A 309 25.57 -17.38 -13.36
C LYS A 309 25.43 -17.35 -14.88
N ASP A 310 24.36 -17.95 -15.41
CA ASP A 310 24.11 -18.07 -16.84
C ASP A 310 23.30 -16.88 -17.39
N TYR A 311 22.80 -16.00 -16.50
CA TYR A 311 21.94 -14.88 -16.86
C TYR A 311 22.62 -13.54 -16.62
N LEU A 312 22.20 -12.52 -17.39
CA LEU A 312 22.51 -11.14 -17.07
C LEU A 312 21.43 -10.56 -16.16
N PRO A 313 21.77 -9.67 -15.20
CA PRO A 313 20.77 -9.01 -14.35
C PRO A 313 19.71 -8.24 -15.15
N GLU A 314 20.11 -7.63 -16.27
CA GLU A 314 19.21 -6.95 -17.20
C GLU A 314 18.18 -7.92 -17.81
N ASP A 315 18.63 -9.08 -18.28
CA ASP A 315 17.76 -10.10 -18.88
C ASP A 315 16.78 -10.67 -17.83
N LEU A 316 17.23 -10.85 -16.58
CA LEU A 316 16.36 -11.24 -15.47
C LEU A 316 15.35 -10.14 -15.11
N ALA A 317 15.75 -8.87 -15.17
CA ALA A 317 14.84 -7.74 -14.94
C ALA A 317 13.75 -7.68 -16.02
N ASP A 318 14.11 -7.89 -17.29
CA ASP A 318 13.15 -7.97 -18.39
C ASP A 318 12.23 -9.20 -18.24
N TRP A 319 12.78 -10.35 -17.85
CA TRP A 319 11.99 -11.56 -17.61
C TRP A 319 11.01 -11.41 -16.43
N LEU A 320 11.41 -10.78 -15.33
CA LEU A 320 10.52 -10.47 -14.21
C LEU A 320 9.38 -9.53 -14.67
N GLN A 321 9.72 -8.46 -15.38
CA GLN A 321 8.75 -7.50 -15.89
C GLN A 321 7.78 -8.16 -16.89
N TYR A 322 8.29 -9.00 -17.80
CA TYR A 322 7.49 -9.77 -18.75
C TYR A 322 6.50 -10.69 -18.04
N ASN A 323 6.92 -11.42 -17.02
CA ASN A 323 6.05 -12.27 -16.22
C ASN A 323 4.95 -11.45 -15.52
N PHE A 324 5.32 -10.36 -14.85
CA PHE A 324 4.37 -9.47 -14.18
C PHE A 324 3.29 -8.96 -15.14
N GLU A 325 3.70 -8.48 -16.31
CA GLU A 325 2.79 -7.98 -17.34
C GLU A 325 1.92 -9.08 -17.92
N LYS A 326 2.52 -10.20 -18.34
CA LYS A 326 1.80 -11.33 -18.95
C LYS A 326 0.64 -11.78 -18.07
N TYR A 327 0.89 -12.02 -16.78
CA TYR A 327 -0.13 -12.56 -15.89
C TYR A 327 -1.14 -11.51 -15.42
N LEU A 328 -0.75 -10.24 -15.26
CA LEU A 328 -1.71 -9.16 -15.05
C LEU A 328 -2.67 -9.02 -16.24
N LEU A 329 -2.16 -9.02 -17.47
CA LEU A 329 -2.98 -8.91 -18.68
C LEU A 329 -3.90 -10.13 -18.83
N LEU A 330 -3.40 -11.33 -18.53
CA LEU A 330 -4.22 -12.54 -18.55
C LEU A 330 -5.35 -12.49 -17.51
N LEU A 331 -5.07 -12.07 -16.27
CA LEU A 331 -6.09 -11.89 -15.24
C LEU A 331 -7.16 -10.90 -15.71
N LEU A 332 -6.76 -9.73 -16.20
CA LEU A 332 -7.70 -8.69 -16.63
C LEU A 332 -8.50 -9.06 -17.90
N LYS A 333 -7.94 -9.87 -18.79
CA LYS A 333 -8.62 -10.40 -19.99
C LYS A 333 -9.69 -11.44 -19.65
N ASN A 334 -9.54 -12.15 -18.52
CA ASN A 334 -10.42 -13.26 -18.12
C ASN A 334 -11.35 -12.91 -16.95
N ILE A 335 -11.56 -11.62 -16.64
CA ILE A 335 -12.61 -11.20 -15.70
C ILE A 335 -13.98 -11.62 -16.26
N PRO A 336 -14.89 -12.21 -15.44
CA PRO A 336 -16.21 -12.62 -15.90
C PRO A 336 -17.00 -11.45 -16.52
N LYS A 337 -17.70 -11.74 -17.62
CA LYS A 337 -18.30 -10.71 -18.49
C LYS A 337 -19.36 -9.86 -17.79
N GLU A 338 -20.07 -10.43 -16.83
CA GLU A 338 -21.10 -9.76 -16.04
C GLU A 338 -20.53 -8.70 -15.08
N PHE A 339 -19.25 -8.81 -14.71
CA PHE A 339 -18.57 -7.83 -13.88
C PHE A 339 -17.72 -6.84 -14.67
N LYS A 340 -17.33 -7.18 -15.90
CA LYS A 340 -16.47 -6.36 -16.75
C LYS A 340 -17.12 -5.01 -17.10
N LYS A 341 -16.34 -3.93 -16.99
CA LYS A 341 -16.66 -2.56 -17.43
C LYS A 341 -15.71 -2.11 -18.53
N GLU A 342 -16.03 -1.01 -19.20
CA GLU A 342 -15.23 -0.44 -20.29
C GLU A 342 -13.96 0.26 -19.79
N LYS A 343 -14.00 0.82 -18.56
CA LYS A 343 -12.91 1.59 -17.96
C LYS A 343 -12.38 0.91 -16.69
N LEU A 344 -11.11 1.16 -16.39
CA LEU A 344 -10.40 0.57 -15.26
C LEU A 344 -9.72 1.64 -14.41
N CYS A 345 -9.90 1.57 -13.09
CA CYS A 345 -9.08 2.27 -12.12
C CYS A 345 -8.13 1.26 -11.45
N LEU A 346 -6.86 1.63 -11.30
CA LEU A 346 -5.87 0.80 -10.62
C LEU A 346 -5.43 1.49 -9.31
N GLY A 347 -5.36 0.72 -8.23
CA GLY A 347 -4.84 1.15 -6.92
C GLY A 347 -3.94 0.08 -6.29
N GLY A 348 -3.23 0.43 -5.23
CA GLY A 348 -2.20 -0.41 -4.63
C GLY A 348 -0.81 -0.16 -5.21
N GLY A 349 0.24 -0.53 -4.48
CA GLY A 349 1.62 -0.22 -4.85
C GLY A 349 2.05 -0.78 -6.21
N CYS A 350 1.45 -1.88 -6.65
CA CYS A 350 1.74 -2.47 -7.95
C CYS A 350 1.25 -1.61 -9.13
N ALA A 351 0.27 -0.72 -8.91
CA ALA A 351 -0.20 0.22 -9.92
C ALA A 351 0.83 1.33 -10.23
N LEU A 352 1.95 1.41 -9.51
CA LEU A 352 3.12 2.22 -9.92
C LEU A 352 3.85 1.64 -11.14
N ASN A 353 3.55 0.39 -11.56
CA ASN A 353 4.18 -0.22 -12.72
C ASN A 353 3.63 0.36 -14.05
N ILE A 354 4.21 1.48 -14.47
CA ILE A 354 3.74 2.22 -15.65
C ILE A 354 3.85 1.43 -16.97
N LEU A 355 4.80 0.50 -17.06
CA LEU A 355 4.95 -0.37 -18.23
C LEU A 355 3.75 -1.32 -18.36
N ALA A 356 3.37 -1.97 -17.25
CA ALA A 356 2.20 -2.83 -17.20
C ALA A 356 0.91 -2.04 -17.45
N ASN A 357 0.75 -0.86 -16.83
CA ASN A 357 -0.41 0.02 -17.05
C ASN A 357 -0.56 0.40 -18.53
N SER A 358 0.55 0.75 -19.19
CA SER A 358 0.55 1.12 -20.61
C SER A 358 0.17 -0.05 -21.51
N LYS A 359 0.58 -1.28 -21.16
CA LYS A 359 0.23 -2.49 -21.91
C LYS A 359 -1.27 -2.82 -21.85
N ILE A 360 -1.94 -2.54 -20.74
CA ILE A 360 -3.39 -2.75 -20.61
C ILE A 360 -4.15 -1.95 -21.69
N ILE A 361 -3.74 -0.70 -21.91
CA ILE A 361 -4.31 0.19 -22.92
C ILE A 361 -3.93 -0.28 -24.33
N SER A 362 -2.64 -0.55 -24.58
CA SER A 362 -2.18 -0.92 -25.93
C SER A 362 -2.77 -2.24 -26.44
N GLU A 363 -3.09 -3.16 -25.51
CA GLU A 363 -3.75 -4.44 -25.80
C GLU A 363 -5.28 -4.32 -25.91
N GLY A 364 -5.86 -3.14 -25.65
CA GLY A 364 -7.30 -2.90 -25.74
C GLY A 364 -8.14 -3.69 -24.74
N ILE A 365 -7.58 -4.02 -23.57
CA ILE A 365 -8.30 -4.77 -22.52
C ILE A 365 -9.39 -3.89 -21.87
N TYR A 366 -9.12 -2.61 -21.79
CA TYR A 366 -10.03 -1.54 -21.36
C TYR A 366 -9.86 -0.35 -22.30
N GLU A 367 -10.92 0.44 -22.46
CA GLU A 367 -10.92 1.63 -23.30
C GLU A 367 -10.06 2.75 -22.71
N ASP A 368 -10.06 2.86 -21.38
CA ASP A 368 -9.32 3.85 -20.64
C ASP A 368 -8.91 3.32 -19.26
N VAL A 369 -7.75 3.77 -18.77
CA VAL A 369 -7.16 3.35 -17.50
C VAL A 369 -6.77 4.58 -16.69
N HIS A 370 -7.27 4.65 -15.46
CA HIS A 370 -6.91 5.70 -14.51
C HIS A 370 -6.06 5.13 -13.37
N VAL A 371 -5.01 5.87 -13.02
CA VAL A 371 -4.17 5.64 -11.85
C VAL A 371 -4.00 6.98 -11.15
N ASN A 372 -4.28 7.04 -9.84
CA ASN A 372 -4.11 8.28 -9.09
C ASN A 372 -2.63 8.60 -8.87
N THR A 373 -2.32 9.80 -8.36
CA THR A 373 -0.95 10.30 -8.20
C THR A 373 -0.11 9.55 -7.15
N ALA A 374 -0.77 8.93 -6.16
CA ALA A 374 -0.15 8.12 -5.12
C ALA A 374 -0.96 6.82 -4.98
N PRO A 375 -0.80 5.86 -5.90
CA PRO A 375 -1.58 4.62 -5.87
C PRO A 375 -1.06 3.62 -4.82
N ASN A 376 0.17 3.81 -4.32
CA ASN A 376 0.74 3.09 -3.19
C ASN A 376 0.24 3.63 -1.84
N ASP A 377 0.77 3.08 -0.75
CA ASP A 377 0.31 3.40 0.61
C ASP A 377 0.37 4.88 1.01
N ASP A 378 1.21 5.68 0.35
CA ASP A 378 1.25 7.14 0.51
C ASP A 378 -0.12 7.81 0.24
N GLY A 379 -0.96 7.17 -0.60
CA GLY A 379 -2.31 7.64 -0.93
C GLY A 379 -3.43 7.12 -0.02
N LEU A 380 -3.14 6.25 0.96
CA LEU A 380 -4.17 5.65 1.82
C LEU A 380 -4.94 6.70 2.63
N SER A 381 -4.23 7.67 3.21
CA SER A 381 -4.86 8.76 3.97
C SER A 381 -5.84 9.56 3.08
N PHE A 382 -5.47 9.77 1.81
CA PHE A 382 -6.32 10.43 0.84
C PHE A 382 -7.54 9.59 0.49
N GLY A 383 -7.34 8.30 0.17
CA GLY A 383 -8.41 7.36 -0.10
C GLY A 383 -9.44 7.25 1.03
N ALA A 384 -8.96 7.22 2.28
CA ALA A 384 -9.82 7.19 3.46
C ALA A 384 -10.64 8.47 3.64
N ALA A 385 -10.00 9.63 3.49
CA ALA A 385 -10.70 10.92 3.57
C ALA A 385 -11.71 11.07 2.43
N ALA A 386 -11.33 10.73 1.21
CA ALA A 386 -12.19 10.81 0.03
C ALA A 386 -13.37 9.84 0.14
N TRP A 387 -13.15 8.62 0.64
CA TRP A 387 -14.24 7.67 0.94
C TRP A 387 -15.18 8.23 2.00
N ALA A 388 -14.65 8.72 3.12
CA ALA A 388 -15.45 9.31 4.18
C ALA A 388 -16.28 10.51 3.67
N ALA A 389 -15.66 11.40 2.91
CA ALA A 389 -16.30 12.56 2.33
C ALA A 389 -17.38 12.16 1.31
N SER A 390 -17.14 11.15 0.47
CA SER A 390 -18.12 10.68 -0.52
C SER A 390 -19.39 10.14 0.11
N GLN A 391 -19.32 9.63 1.35
CA GLN A 391 -20.48 9.15 2.10
C GLN A 391 -21.24 10.24 2.86
N MET A 392 -20.68 11.45 2.96
CA MET A 392 -21.24 12.53 3.79
C MET A 392 -21.58 13.79 2.98
N GLU A 393 -20.95 13.98 1.83
CA GLU A 393 -21.07 15.18 1.00
C GLU A 393 -21.60 14.81 -0.40
N GLU A 394 -22.51 15.63 -0.92
CA GLU A 394 -23.13 15.42 -2.23
C GLU A 394 -22.08 15.46 -3.34
N ASP A 395 -21.15 16.42 -3.30
CA ASP A 395 -20.10 16.62 -4.29
C ASP A 395 -18.72 16.71 -3.62
N LEU A 396 -17.70 16.22 -4.33
CA LEU A 396 -16.31 16.39 -3.93
C LEU A 396 -15.65 17.38 -4.88
N VAL A 397 -14.96 18.38 -4.34
CA VAL A 397 -14.20 19.36 -5.10
C VAL A 397 -12.73 19.01 -4.99
N LEU A 398 -12.15 18.55 -6.10
CA LEU A 398 -10.73 18.23 -6.21
C LEU A 398 -10.02 19.34 -7.01
N PRO A 399 -8.81 19.76 -6.62
CA PRO A 399 -8.02 20.69 -7.41
C PRO A 399 -7.59 20.04 -8.73
N LEU A 400 -7.38 20.87 -9.76
CA LEU A 400 -6.94 20.40 -11.09
C LEU A 400 -5.63 19.60 -11.00
N ASN A 401 -4.69 20.03 -10.15
CA ASN A 401 -3.43 19.33 -9.94
C ASN A 401 -3.40 18.64 -8.57
N GLN A 402 -3.85 17.38 -8.56
CA GLN A 402 -3.87 16.53 -7.37
C GLN A 402 -2.46 16.03 -6.96
N GLY A 403 -1.41 16.36 -7.72
CA GLY A 403 -0.02 16.13 -7.32
C GLY A 403 0.56 17.25 -6.46
N CYS A 404 -0.13 18.39 -6.33
CA CYS A 404 0.34 19.58 -5.61
C CYS A 404 -0.52 19.88 -4.38
N LEU A 405 -0.68 18.89 -3.49
CA LEU A 405 -1.56 18.95 -2.31
C LEU A 405 -0.81 19.19 -0.99
N GLY A 406 0.51 19.39 -1.04
CA GLY A 406 1.32 19.67 0.14
C GLY A 406 1.08 21.09 0.67
N GLY A 407 2.03 21.58 1.48
CA GLY A 407 2.02 22.97 1.92
C GLY A 407 2.68 23.92 0.93
N SER A 408 2.22 25.17 0.90
CA SER A 408 2.94 26.27 0.25
C SER A 408 3.88 26.98 1.25
N TYR A 409 4.90 27.65 0.72
CA TYR A 409 5.80 28.50 1.51
C TYR A 409 5.64 29.95 1.07
N SER A 410 5.55 30.87 2.03
CA SER A 410 5.49 32.30 1.72
C SER A 410 6.86 32.83 1.29
N ASP A 411 6.86 33.92 0.50
CA ASP A 411 8.10 34.59 0.11
C ASP A 411 8.96 35.00 1.31
N GLU A 412 8.32 35.41 2.41
CA GLU A 412 9.04 35.78 3.64
C GLU A 412 9.68 34.57 4.31
N TYR A 413 8.98 33.43 4.38
CA TYR A 413 9.58 32.19 4.89
C TYR A 413 10.78 31.77 4.04
N ILE A 414 10.64 31.79 2.71
CA ILE A 414 11.73 31.46 1.77
C ILE A 414 12.91 32.40 2.01
N LYS A 415 12.66 33.70 2.15
CA LYS A 415 13.70 34.69 2.42
C LYS A 415 14.41 34.43 3.75
N THR A 416 13.68 34.16 4.83
CA THR A 416 14.27 33.81 6.14
C THR A 416 15.15 32.57 6.03
N CYS A 417 14.72 31.52 5.33
CA CYS A 417 15.54 30.33 5.09
C CYS A 417 16.82 30.65 4.31
N LEU A 418 16.74 31.51 3.29
CA LEU A 418 17.90 31.94 2.49
C LEU A 418 18.88 32.82 3.26
N GLU A 419 18.39 33.64 4.19
CA GLU A 419 19.22 34.46 5.08
C GLU A 419 19.96 33.57 6.09
N ASN A 420 19.26 32.62 6.72
CA ASN A 420 19.85 31.68 7.68
C ASN A 420 20.85 30.71 7.03
N TYR A 421 20.77 30.43 5.73
CA TYR A 421 21.73 29.56 5.04
C TYR A 421 23.09 30.23 4.77
N LYS A 422 23.16 31.56 4.85
CA LYS A 422 24.39 32.32 4.56
C LYS A 422 25.31 32.48 5.78
N GLU A 423 24.85 32.10 6.96
CA GLU A 423 25.66 31.94 8.17
C GLU A 423 26.21 30.51 8.26
#